data_AF-X1JVL7-F1
#
_entry.id   AF-X1JVL7-F1
#
_cell.length_a   1.000
_cell.length_b   1.000
_cell.length_c   1.000
_cell.angle_alpha   90.00
_cell.angle_beta   90.00
_cell.angle_gamma   90.00
#
_symmetry.space_group_name_H-M   'P 1'
#
loop_
_entity.id
_entity.type
_entity.pdbx_description
1 polymer ?
#
loop_
_entity_poly.entity_id
_entity_poly.type
_entity_poly.pdbx_seq_one_letter_code
_entity_poly.pdbx_strand_id
1 'polypeptide(L)'
;MAISQSGETADTLAGIRLAKSKFLQVLSLCNSIESTIARESEGVIYVYAGPEIGVASTKAYTAELLALFLLTINWGVLRKSLSLEKAREMIEELEKIPSYMDELLDNQKSIYECADQYHQAQNFLFLGRSFNYPTALEGALKLKEISYIHAEGYAAGEMKHGPLALVDERMPVVCIAPRDSVYKKMVSNIQEVKARKGKVIAVATQGDEEIKKYADHCLFIPPIREEFSP
;
A
#
# COMPACT_ATOMS: atom_id res chain seq x y z
N MET A 1 16.35 5.52 -9.67
CA MET A 1 16.35 4.61 -8.51
C MET A 1 15.75 3.29 -8.94
N ALA A 2 16.29 2.17 -8.48
CA ALA A 2 15.68 0.85 -8.67
C ALA A 2 15.19 0.31 -7.32
N ILE A 3 14.12 -0.49 -7.33
CA ILE A 3 13.61 -1.20 -6.16
C ILE A 3 13.45 -2.66 -6.57
N SER A 4 14.03 -3.59 -5.81
CA SER A 4 13.94 -5.01 -6.11
C SER A 4 14.22 -5.85 -4.87
N GLN A 5 13.25 -6.71 -4.52
CA GLN A 5 13.41 -7.71 -3.46
C GLN A 5 14.58 -8.67 -3.78
N SER A 6 14.59 -9.28 -4.97
CA SER A 6 15.58 -10.28 -5.37
C SER A 6 16.92 -9.67 -5.77
N GLY A 7 16.91 -8.44 -6.27
CA GLY A 7 18.07 -7.81 -6.88
C GLY A 7 18.49 -8.43 -8.22
N GLU A 8 17.63 -9.26 -8.82
CA GLU A 8 17.91 -9.99 -10.06
C GLU A 8 16.83 -9.77 -11.14
N THR A 9 15.83 -8.92 -10.89
CA THR A 9 14.74 -8.65 -11.86
C THR A 9 15.31 -8.09 -13.16
N ALA A 10 15.16 -8.85 -14.26
CA ALA A 10 15.81 -8.58 -15.53
C ALA A 10 15.48 -7.20 -16.12
N ASP A 11 14.19 -6.81 -16.13
CA ASP A 11 13.77 -5.51 -16.65
C ASP A 11 14.30 -4.35 -15.80
N THR A 12 14.32 -4.51 -14.48
CA THR A 12 14.92 -3.53 -13.55
C THR A 12 16.42 -3.39 -13.84
N LEU A 13 17.13 -4.51 -13.99
CA LEU A 13 18.56 -4.51 -14.31
C LEU A 13 18.86 -3.88 -15.68
N ALA A 14 18.02 -4.15 -16.70
CA ALA A 14 18.11 -3.51 -18.00
C ALA A 14 17.95 -1.98 -17.90
N GLY A 15 17.00 -1.51 -17.08
CA GLY A 15 16.82 -0.10 -16.77
C GLY A 15 18.04 0.55 -16.12
N ILE A 16 18.69 -0.14 -15.17
CA ILE A 16 19.94 0.31 -14.53
C ILE A 16 21.06 0.44 -15.55
N ARG A 17 21.27 -0.59 -16.37
CA ARG A 17 22.31 -0.59 -17.42
C ARG A 17 22.09 0.53 -18.43
N LEU A 18 20.84 0.81 -18.81
CA LEU A 18 20.48 1.93 -19.68
C LEU A 18 20.74 3.30 -19.01
N ALA A 19 20.44 3.43 -17.71
CA ALA A 19 20.75 4.66 -16.98
C ALA A 19 22.27 4.90 -16.93
N LYS A 20 23.04 3.85 -16.66
CA LYS A 20 24.51 3.91 -16.62
C LYS A 20 25.14 4.18 -17.99
N SER A 21 24.57 3.64 -19.08
CA SER A 21 25.04 3.97 -20.43
C SER A 21 24.82 5.44 -20.79
N LYS A 22 23.97 6.15 -20.03
CA LYS A 22 23.76 7.60 -20.09
C LYS A 22 24.50 8.37 -19.00
N PHE A 23 25.46 7.73 -18.33
CA PHE A 23 26.27 8.29 -17.25
C PHE A 23 25.46 8.79 -16.03
N LEU A 24 24.27 8.23 -15.81
CA LEU A 24 23.45 8.53 -14.63
C LEU A 24 23.86 7.64 -13.46
N GLN A 25 23.92 8.23 -12.25
CA GLN A 25 24.09 7.48 -11.02
C GLN A 25 22.79 6.80 -10.59
N VAL A 26 22.92 5.57 -10.09
CA VAL A 26 21.82 4.73 -9.67
C VAL A 26 21.96 4.42 -8.18
N LEU A 27 20.94 4.86 -7.42
CA LEU A 27 20.65 4.38 -6.07
C LEU A 27 19.60 3.27 -6.16
N SER A 28 19.83 2.15 -5.47
CA SER A 28 18.91 1.01 -5.47
C SER A 28 18.46 0.63 -4.05
N LEU A 29 17.20 0.25 -3.89
CA LEU A 29 16.69 -0.44 -2.70
C LEU A 29 16.67 -1.94 -2.98
N CYS A 30 17.36 -2.72 -2.16
CA CYS A 30 17.47 -4.16 -2.34
C CYS A 30 17.33 -4.92 -1.03
N ASN A 31 16.60 -6.03 -1.04
CA ASN A 31 16.59 -6.93 0.12
C ASN A 31 17.72 -7.97 0.05
N SER A 32 18.05 -8.47 -1.16
CA SER A 32 19.16 -9.42 -1.34
C SER A 32 20.53 -8.73 -1.35
N ILE A 33 21.37 -9.12 -0.39
CA ILE A 33 22.75 -8.65 -0.24
C ILE A 33 23.59 -9.14 -1.44
N GLU A 34 24.48 -8.28 -1.94
CA GLU A 34 25.41 -8.58 -3.03
C GLU A 34 24.78 -9.07 -4.34
N SER A 35 23.47 -8.84 -4.54
CA SER A 35 22.77 -9.14 -5.80
C SER A 35 23.35 -8.38 -7.00
N THR A 36 23.00 -8.78 -8.21
CA THR A 36 23.48 -8.13 -9.44
C THR A 36 23.09 -6.66 -9.48
N ILE A 37 21.85 -6.33 -9.15
CA ILE A 37 21.41 -4.93 -9.00
C ILE A 37 22.26 -4.19 -7.96
N ALA A 38 22.52 -4.79 -6.79
CA ALA A 38 23.34 -4.16 -5.76
C ALA A 38 24.78 -3.89 -6.25
N ARG A 39 25.41 -4.85 -6.93
CA ARG A 39 26.78 -4.70 -7.47
C ARG A 39 26.86 -3.69 -8.62
N GLU A 40 25.82 -3.59 -9.44
CA GLU A 40 25.79 -2.67 -10.58
C GLU A 40 25.34 -1.25 -10.19
N SER A 41 24.87 -0.99 -8.97
CA SER A 41 24.45 0.35 -8.52
C SER A 41 25.59 1.14 -7.88
N GLU A 42 25.57 2.48 -7.99
CA GLU A 42 26.52 3.36 -7.29
C GLU A 42 26.23 3.46 -5.78
N GLY A 43 24.96 3.28 -5.39
CA GLY A 43 24.56 3.25 -3.98
C GLY A 43 23.45 2.23 -3.76
N VAL A 44 23.44 1.61 -2.59
CA VAL A 44 22.44 0.62 -2.21
C VAL A 44 21.92 0.90 -0.80
N ILE A 45 20.59 0.92 -0.65
CA ILE A 45 19.91 0.87 0.64
C ILE A 45 19.40 -0.56 0.80
N TYR A 46 20.02 -1.28 1.73
CA TYR A 46 19.57 -2.63 2.05
C TYR A 46 18.34 -2.57 2.97
N VAL A 47 17.30 -3.30 2.57
CA VAL A 47 15.99 -3.30 3.24
C VAL A 47 16.01 -4.16 4.50
N TYR A 48 16.83 -5.22 4.53
CA TYR A 48 16.99 -6.14 5.67
C TYR A 48 15.68 -6.80 6.16
N ALA A 49 14.73 -7.10 5.28
CA ALA A 49 13.53 -7.88 5.60
C ALA A 49 13.83 -9.38 5.83
N GLY A 50 15.06 -9.81 5.56
CA GLY A 50 15.47 -11.23 5.58
C GLY A 50 14.90 -12.03 4.39
N PRO A 51 15.19 -13.34 4.29
CA PRO A 51 14.76 -14.16 3.17
C PRO A 51 13.23 -14.24 3.06
N GLU A 52 12.69 -14.04 1.87
CA GLU A 52 11.26 -14.17 1.58
C GLU A 52 11.07 -15.34 0.62
N ILE A 53 10.38 -16.39 1.09
CA ILE A 53 10.19 -17.64 0.33
C ILE A 53 8.88 -17.60 -0.48
N GLY A 54 7.90 -16.84 -0.01
CA GLY A 54 6.63 -16.65 -0.72
C GLY A 54 6.87 -15.92 -2.05
N VAL A 55 6.17 -16.36 -3.09
CA VAL A 55 6.22 -15.72 -4.42
C VAL A 55 5.60 -14.33 -4.36
N ALA A 56 4.47 -14.19 -3.68
CA ALA A 56 3.85 -12.91 -3.40
C ALA A 56 4.62 -12.19 -2.27
N SER A 57 5.22 -11.05 -2.59
CA SER A 57 5.94 -10.21 -1.62
C SER A 57 5.00 -9.70 -0.53
N THR A 58 5.49 -9.66 0.71
CA THR A 58 4.76 -9.18 1.90
C THR A 58 5.67 -8.28 2.76
N LYS A 59 6.59 -8.88 3.53
CA LYS A 59 7.50 -8.16 4.41
C LYS A 59 8.53 -7.33 3.65
N ALA A 60 8.91 -7.77 2.45
CA ALA A 60 9.81 -6.98 1.61
C ALA A 60 9.12 -5.68 1.18
N TYR A 61 7.84 -5.73 0.80
CA TYR A 61 7.06 -4.53 0.45
C TYR A 61 6.97 -3.52 1.60
N THR A 62 6.58 -3.95 2.80
CA THR A 62 6.46 -3.03 3.95
C THR A 62 7.81 -2.47 4.40
N ALA A 63 8.86 -3.28 4.36
CA ALA A 63 10.21 -2.81 4.68
C ALA A 63 10.78 -1.87 3.59
N GLU A 64 10.44 -2.08 2.32
CA GLU A 64 10.76 -1.16 1.22
C GLU A 64 10.10 0.21 1.43
N LEU A 65 8.81 0.23 1.84
CA LEU A 65 8.12 1.48 2.21
C LEU A 65 8.83 2.18 3.37
N LEU A 66 9.20 1.46 4.43
CA LEU A 66 9.95 2.03 5.55
C LEU A 66 11.28 2.64 5.09
N ALA A 67 12.04 1.94 4.24
CA ALA A 67 13.29 2.44 3.68
C ALA A 67 13.07 3.72 2.86
N LEU A 68 12.01 3.78 2.05
CA LEU A 68 11.63 4.98 1.30
C LEU A 68 11.22 6.15 2.20
N PHE A 69 10.49 5.89 3.30
CA PHE A 69 10.15 6.92 4.28
C PHE A 69 11.38 7.49 4.96
N LEU A 70 12.28 6.64 5.45
CA LEU A 70 13.52 7.06 6.10
C LEU A 70 14.41 7.85 5.14
N LEU A 71 14.54 7.41 3.88
CA LEU A 71 15.24 8.14 2.84
C LEU A 71 14.61 9.52 2.60
N THR A 72 13.28 9.59 2.50
CA THR A 72 12.56 10.84 2.24
C THR A 72 12.69 11.83 3.39
N ILE A 73 12.59 11.36 4.64
CA ILE A 73 12.80 12.17 5.85
C ILE A 73 14.23 12.74 5.85
N ASN A 74 15.23 11.87 5.65
CA ASN A 74 16.62 12.28 5.60
C ASN A 74 16.86 13.33 4.51
N TRP A 75 16.32 13.10 3.31
CA TRP A 75 16.45 14.02 2.19
C TRP A 75 15.76 15.36 2.49
N GLY A 76 14.58 15.36 3.10
CA GLY A 76 13.88 16.58 3.52
C GLY A 76 14.71 17.44 4.50
N VAL A 77 15.38 16.79 5.46
CA VAL A 77 16.29 17.47 6.39
C VAL A 77 17.50 18.07 5.65
N LEU A 78 18.16 17.27 4.80
CA LEU A 78 19.32 17.73 4.02
C LEU A 78 18.99 18.92 3.10
N ARG A 79 17.76 18.96 2.58
CA ARG A 79 17.26 20.04 1.71
C ARG A 79 16.68 21.22 2.49
N LYS A 80 16.66 21.16 3.82
CA LYS A 80 16.05 22.17 4.70
C LYS A 80 14.56 22.42 4.41
N SER A 81 13.88 21.46 3.78
CA SER A 81 12.43 21.49 3.57
C SER A 81 11.67 20.82 4.74
N LEU A 82 12.38 20.10 5.60
CA LEU A 82 11.88 19.50 6.83
C LEU A 82 12.79 19.93 8.00
N SER A 83 12.22 20.43 9.09
CA SER A 83 12.98 20.76 10.29
C SER A 83 13.44 19.48 11.00
N LEU A 84 14.56 19.56 11.75
CA LEU A 84 15.03 18.43 12.55
C LEU A 84 14.01 17.99 13.62
N GLU A 85 13.28 18.95 14.19
CA GLU A 85 12.20 18.69 15.13
C GLU A 85 11.08 17.89 14.48
N LYS A 86 10.60 18.32 13.31
CA LYS A 86 9.54 17.60 12.60
C LYS A 86 9.98 16.21 12.14
N ALA A 87 11.24 16.08 11.73
CA ALA A 87 11.82 14.79 11.39
C ALA A 87 11.84 13.84 12.60
N ARG A 88 12.18 14.32 13.81
CA ARG A 88 12.14 13.50 15.03
C ARG A 88 10.73 13.03 15.37
N GLU A 89 9.74 13.93 15.33
CA GLU A 89 8.33 13.55 15.52
C GLU A 89 7.91 12.45 14.53
N MET A 90 8.34 12.54 13.27
CA MET A 90 8.04 11.53 12.25
C MET A 90 8.67 10.17 12.56
N ILE A 91 9.90 10.16 13.06
CA ILE A 91 10.59 8.92 13.46
C ILE A 91 9.91 8.29 14.68
N GLU A 92 9.53 9.09 15.68
CA GLU A 92 8.80 8.62 16.86
C GLU A 92 7.45 7.98 16.51
N GLU A 93 6.74 8.50 15.49
CA GLU A 93 5.53 7.85 14.98
C GLU A 93 5.83 6.57 14.19
N LEU A 94 6.92 6.52 13.41
CA LEU A 94 7.34 5.31 12.70
C LEU A 94 7.74 4.17 13.65
N GLU A 95 8.31 4.48 14.81
CA GLU A 95 8.65 3.50 15.84
C GLU A 95 7.43 2.77 16.43
N LYS A 96 6.23 3.34 16.27
CA LYS A 96 4.97 2.71 16.72
C LYS A 96 4.43 1.70 15.71
N ILE A 97 4.84 1.75 14.44
CA ILE A 97 4.33 0.86 13.38
C ILE A 97 4.37 -0.62 13.77
N PRO A 98 5.48 -1.17 14.30
CA PRO A 98 5.51 -2.59 14.68
C PRO A 98 4.41 -2.97 15.66
N SER A 99 4.17 -2.14 16.69
CA SER A 99 3.10 -2.39 17.66
C SER A 99 1.70 -2.34 17.05
N TYR A 100 1.46 -1.45 16.08
CA TYR A 100 0.19 -1.41 15.34
C TYR A 100 0.02 -2.64 14.44
N MET A 101 1.11 -3.13 13.83
CA MET A 101 1.09 -4.36 13.04
C MET A 101 0.80 -5.57 13.92
N ASP A 102 1.41 -5.66 15.11
CA ASP A 102 1.14 -6.73 16.07
C ASP A 102 -0.33 -6.73 16.49
N GLU A 103 -0.89 -5.56 16.83
CA GLU A 103 -2.32 -5.42 17.17
C GLU A 103 -3.23 -5.94 16.04
N LEU A 104 -2.91 -5.62 14.78
CA LEU A 104 -3.69 -6.06 13.62
C LEU A 104 -3.55 -7.57 13.37
N LEU A 105 -2.35 -8.12 13.56
CA LEU A 105 -2.08 -9.55 13.37
C LEU A 105 -2.72 -10.40 14.47
N ASP A 106 -2.85 -9.87 15.69
CA ASP A 106 -3.53 -10.54 16.79
C ASP A 106 -5.06 -10.52 16.65
N ASN A 107 -5.61 -9.57 15.86
CA ASN A 107 -7.05 -9.34 15.75
C ASN A 107 -7.60 -9.57 14.33
N GLN A 108 -7.33 -10.75 13.75
CA GLN A 108 -7.70 -11.09 12.38
C GLN A 108 -9.15 -11.56 12.18
N LYS A 109 -9.96 -11.66 13.24
CA LYS A 109 -11.30 -12.27 13.18
C LYS A 109 -12.19 -11.63 12.10
N SER A 110 -12.25 -10.29 12.04
CA SER A 110 -13.05 -9.56 11.04
C SER A 110 -12.53 -9.77 9.62
N ILE A 111 -11.22 -9.94 9.44
CA ILE A 111 -10.59 -10.23 8.15
C ILE A 111 -11.02 -11.63 7.69
N TYR A 112 -11.00 -12.63 8.57
CA TYR A 112 -11.46 -13.99 8.24
C TYR A 112 -12.96 -14.05 7.94
N GLU A 113 -13.80 -13.37 8.71
CA GLU A 113 -15.24 -13.28 8.44
C GLU A 113 -15.52 -12.61 7.08
N CYS A 114 -14.78 -11.56 6.76
CA CYS A 114 -14.86 -10.90 5.46
C CYS A 114 -14.42 -11.84 4.33
N ALA A 115 -13.30 -12.55 4.50
CA ALA A 115 -12.80 -13.50 3.52
C ALA A 115 -13.82 -14.64 3.27
N ASP A 116 -14.39 -15.22 4.33
CA ASP A 116 -15.41 -16.28 4.24
C ASP A 116 -16.67 -15.80 3.52
N GLN A 117 -17.05 -14.53 3.67
CA GLN A 117 -18.21 -14.00 2.96
C GLN A 117 -17.96 -13.79 1.46
N TYR A 118 -16.73 -13.44 1.05
CA TYR A 118 -16.45 -12.99 -0.31
C TYR A 118 -15.54 -13.93 -1.13
N HIS A 119 -15.14 -15.08 -0.61
CA HIS A 119 -14.21 -15.99 -1.29
C HIS A 119 -14.73 -16.53 -2.65
N GLN A 120 -16.06 -16.47 -2.89
CA GLN A 120 -16.68 -16.91 -4.14
C GLN A 120 -16.86 -15.79 -5.17
N ALA A 121 -16.56 -14.53 -4.80
CA ALA A 121 -16.71 -13.43 -5.74
C ALA A 121 -15.65 -13.53 -6.85
N GLN A 122 -16.10 -13.31 -8.09
CA GLN A 122 -15.23 -13.44 -9.27
C GLN A 122 -14.40 -12.20 -9.55
N ASN A 123 -14.91 -11.02 -9.14
CA ASN A 123 -14.28 -9.74 -9.40
C ASN A 123 -14.25 -8.90 -8.12
N PHE A 124 -13.16 -8.18 -7.91
CA PHE A 124 -12.99 -7.21 -6.83
C PHE A 124 -12.50 -5.88 -7.37
N LEU A 125 -12.93 -4.80 -6.74
CA LEU A 125 -12.37 -3.47 -6.97
C LEU A 125 -11.72 -2.97 -5.69
N PHE A 126 -10.49 -2.46 -5.77
CA PHE A 126 -9.79 -1.82 -4.66
C PHE A 126 -9.68 -0.34 -4.96
N LEU A 127 -10.13 0.49 -4.02
CA LEU A 127 -10.16 1.94 -4.16
C LEU A 127 -9.29 2.57 -3.08
N GLY A 128 -8.35 3.39 -3.52
CA GLY A 128 -7.51 4.20 -2.66
C GLY A 128 -7.39 5.62 -3.19
N ARG A 129 -6.95 6.54 -2.33
CA ARG A 129 -6.75 7.94 -2.69
C ARG A 129 -5.49 8.48 -2.04
N SER A 130 -4.84 9.43 -2.70
CA SER A 130 -3.58 10.01 -2.23
C SER A 130 -2.55 8.90 -1.97
N PHE A 131 -1.90 8.92 -0.80
CA PHE A 131 -0.95 7.90 -0.35
C PHE A 131 -1.47 6.46 -0.44
N ASN A 132 -2.78 6.26 -0.30
CA ASN A 132 -3.39 4.92 -0.28
C ASN A 132 -3.75 4.36 -1.67
N TYR A 133 -3.56 5.13 -2.76
CA TYR A 133 -3.79 4.59 -4.10
C TYR A 133 -2.83 3.43 -4.45
N PRO A 134 -1.50 3.55 -4.24
CA PRO A 134 -0.58 2.43 -4.36
C PRO A 134 -0.96 1.23 -3.49
N THR A 135 -1.43 1.45 -2.25
CA THR A 135 -1.90 0.36 -1.38
C THR A 135 -3.12 -0.37 -1.95
N ALA A 136 -4.02 0.34 -2.64
CA ALA A 136 -5.13 -0.29 -3.36
C ALA A 136 -4.64 -1.13 -4.55
N LEU A 137 -3.59 -0.69 -5.26
CA LEU A 137 -2.95 -1.50 -6.31
C LEU A 137 -2.32 -2.76 -5.73
N GLU A 138 -1.59 -2.65 -4.61
CA GLU A 138 -0.94 -3.78 -3.96
C GLU A 138 -1.96 -4.78 -3.41
N GLY A 139 -3.03 -4.31 -2.75
CA GLY A 139 -4.11 -5.16 -2.25
C GLY A 139 -4.79 -5.96 -3.37
N ALA A 140 -5.07 -5.31 -4.50
CA ALA A 140 -5.60 -5.98 -5.69
C ALA A 140 -4.59 -6.98 -6.28
N LEU A 141 -3.30 -6.65 -6.29
CA LEU A 141 -2.25 -7.55 -6.75
C LEU A 141 -2.16 -8.80 -5.87
N LYS A 142 -2.12 -8.66 -4.53
CA LYS A 142 -2.11 -9.78 -3.60
C LYS A 142 -3.30 -10.70 -3.82
N LEU A 143 -4.50 -10.14 -3.94
CA LEU A 143 -5.70 -10.96 -4.16
C LEU A 143 -5.59 -11.74 -5.48
N LYS A 144 -5.11 -11.11 -6.57
CA LYS A 144 -4.87 -11.79 -7.85
C LYS A 144 -3.85 -12.92 -7.75
N GLU A 145 -2.73 -12.69 -7.08
CA GLU A 145 -1.60 -13.62 -7.03
C GLU A 145 -1.95 -14.94 -6.31
N ILE A 146 -2.71 -14.88 -5.22
CA ILE A 146 -2.91 -16.05 -4.34
C ILE A 146 -4.31 -16.67 -4.44
N SER A 147 -5.32 -15.91 -4.88
CA SER A 147 -6.70 -16.41 -4.99
C SER A 147 -7.17 -16.60 -6.43
N TYR A 148 -6.44 -16.06 -7.41
CA TYR A 148 -6.83 -16.02 -8.83
C TYR A 148 -8.13 -15.25 -9.13
N ILE A 149 -8.69 -14.55 -8.14
CA ILE A 149 -9.81 -13.64 -8.32
C ILE A 149 -9.36 -12.44 -9.15
N HIS A 150 -10.20 -12.02 -10.09
CA HIS A 150 -9.92 -10.82 -10.88
C HIS A 150 -10.11 -9.56 -10.02
N ALA A 151 -9.03 -9.06 -9.43
CA ALA A 151 -9.04 -7.84 -8.65
C ALA A 151 -8.38 -6.68 -9.41
N GLU A 152 -8.90 -5.47 -9.27
CA GLU A 152 -8.30 -4.28 -9.88
C GLU A 152 -8.20 -3.13 -8.88
N GLY A 153 -7.05 -2.47 -8.82
CA GLY A 153 -6.84 -1.31 -7.97
C GLY A 153 -7.00 -0.01 -8.77
N TYR A 154 -7.76 0.93 -8.23
CA TYR A 154 -8.08 2.20 -8.89
C TYR A 154 -7.95 3.38 -7.94
N ALA A 155 -7.59 4.53 -8.53
CA ALA A 155 -7.71 5.80 -7.85
C ALA A 155 -9.20 6.12 -7.68
N ALA A 156 -9.67 6.28 -6.44
CA ALA A 156 -11.09 6.49 -6.14
C ALA A 156 -11.68 7.72 -6.87
N GLY A 157 -10.86 8.75 -7.12
CA GLY A 157 -11.26 9.93 -7.88
C GLY A 157 -11.64 9.66 -9.34
N GLU A 158 -11.06 8.61 -9.94
CA GLU A 158 -11.27 8.26 -11.35
C GLU A 158 -12.42 7.28 -11.56
N MET A 159 -13.08 6.85 -10.48
CA MET A 159 -14.08 5.79 -10.51
C MET A 159 -15.23 6.08 -11.50
N LYS A 160 -15.64 7.35 -11.64
CA LYS A 160 -16.70 7.77 -12.58
C LYS A 160 -16.33 7.66 -14.05
N HIS A 161 -15.05 7.53 -14.37
CA HIS A 161 -14.56 7.55 -15.75
C HIS A 161 -14.50 6.15 -16.40
N GLY A 162 -15.21 5.17 -15.82
CA GLY A 162 -15.32 3.81 -16.37
C GLY A 162 -15.60 2.75 -15.32
N PRO A 163 -14.74 2.61 -14.28
CA PRO A 163 -14.82 1.49 -13.32
C PRO A 163 -16.17 1.36 -12.60
N LEU A 164 -16.84 2.48 -12.34
CA LEU A 164 -18.16 2.48 -11.69
C LEU A 164 -19.23 1.73 -12.49
N ALA A 165 -19.06 1.56 -13.81
CA ALA A 165 -19.98 0.79 -14.65
C ALA A 165 -19.92 -0.72 -14.37
N LEU A 166 -18.82 -1.21 -13.78
CA LEU A 166 -18.62 -2.62 -13.43
C LEU A 166 -19.20 -2.99 -12.07
N VAL A 167 -19.51 -1.99 -11.24
CA VAL A 167 -20.00 -2.20 -9.87
C VAL A 167 -21.46 -2.65 -9.89
N ASP A 168 -21.71 -3.80 -9.27
CA ASP A 168 -23.04 -4.34 -8.98
C ASP A 168 -23.07 -5.02 -7.60
N GLU A 169 -24.20 -5.65 -7.28
CA GLU A 169 -24.43 -6.36 -6.01
C GLU A 169 -23.55 -7.59 -5.76
N ARG A 170 -22.83 -8.09 -6.78
CA ARG A 170 -21.94 -9.26 -6.72
C ARG A 170 -20.46 -8.88 -6.63
N MET A 171 -20.11 -7.63 -6.92
CA MET A 171 -18.73 -7.14 -6.90
C MET A 171 -18.40 -6.50 -5.55
N PRO A 172 -17.52 -7.09 -4.72
CA PRO A 172 -17.01 -6.44 -3.54
C PRO A 172 -16.04 -5.33 -3.91
N VAL A 173 -16.13 -4.22 -3.19
CA VAL A 173 -15.29 -3.05 -3.36
C VAL A 173 -14.58 -2.77 -2.03
N VAL A 174 -13.27 -2.99 -2.01
CA VAL A 174 -12.40 -2.67 -0.87
C VAL A 174 -12.03 -1.19 -0.95
N CYS A 175 -12.40 -0.43 0.07
CA CYS A 175 -12.20 1.01 0.12
C CYS A 175 -11.22 1.35 1.26
N ILE A 176 -10.02 1.82 0.92
CA ILE A 176 -9.05 2.30 1.91
C ILE A 176 -9.41 3.73 2.29
N ALA A 177 -9.99 3.89 3.48
CA ALA A 177 -10.62 5.12 3.94
C ALA A 177 -10.22 5.44 5.41
N PRO A 178 -8.93 5.61 5.71
CA PRO A 178 -8.52 6.14 7.02
C PRO A 178 -9.03 7.58 7.20
N ARG A 179 -9.11 8.03 8.46
CA ARG A 179 -9.45 9.41 8.83
C ARG A 179 -8.32 10.39 8.49
N ASP A 180 -8.16 10.67 7.21
CA ASP A 180 -7.11 11.52 6.63
C ASP A 180 -7.66 12.80 5.96
N SER A 181 -6.78 13.55 5.30
CA SER A 181 -7.13 14.80 4.60
C SER A 181 -8.11 14.63 3.43
N VAL A 182 -8.26 13.41 2.90
CA VAL A 182 -9.13 13.09 1.75
C VAL A 182 -10.35 12.23 2.13
N TYR A 183 -10.52 11.89 3.41
CA TYR A 183 -11.59 11.04 3.94
C TYR A 183 -12.99 11.39 3.41
N LYS A 184 -13.41 12.66 3.50
CA LYS A 184 -14.74 13.08 3.01
C LYS A 184 -14.97 12.76 1.54
N LYS A 185 -13.91 12.88 0.73
CA LYS A 185 -13.99 12.57 -0.69
C LYS A 185 -14.04 11.05 -0.91
N MET A 186 -13.33 10.28 -0.10
CA MET A 186 -13.40 8.82 -0.11
C MET A 186 -14.80 8.31 0.30
N VAL A 187 -15.42 8.89 1.32
CA VAL A 187 -16.82 8.59 1.70
C VAL A 187 -17.80 8.89 0.56
N SER A 188 -17.61 10.01 -0.16
CA SER A 188 -18.42 10.30 -1.37
C SER A 188 -18.29 9.21 -2.43
N ASN A 189 -17.08 8.68 -2.66
CA ASN A 189 -16.89 7.57 -3.59
C ASN A 189 -17.53 6.27 -3.08
N ILE A 190 -17.46 5.99 -1.78
CA ILE A 190 -18.15 4.85 -1.15
C ILE A 190 -19.66 4.94 -1.37
N GLN A 191 -20.26 6.12 -1.19
CA GLN A 191 -21.69 6.32 -1.43
C GLN A 191 -22.09 6.04 -2.88
N GLU A 192 -21.23 6.40 -3.84
CA GLU A 192 -21.45 6.10 -5.27
C GLU A 192 -21.42 4.61 -5.56
N VAL A 193 -20.54 3.84 -4.90
CA VAL A 193 -20.52 2.37 -4.95
C VAL A 193 -21.83 1.81 -4.39
N LYS A 194 -22.27 2.30 -3.22
CA LYS A 194 -23.52 1.87 -2.59
C LYS A 194 -24.76 2.21 -3.42
N ALA A 195 -24.76 3.34 -4.12
CA ALA A 195 -25.83 3.70 -5.04
C ALA A 195 -26.02 2.69 -6.18
N ARG A 196 -24.98 1.88 -6.49
CA ARG A 196 -25.02 0.77 -7.45
C ARG A 196 -25.14 -0.61 -6.80
N LYS A 197 -25.51 -0.64 -5.51
CA LYS A 197 -25.63 -1.85 -4.68
C LYS A 197 -24.32 -2.62 -4.45
N GLY A 198 -23.17 -2.02 -4.77
CA GLY A 198 -21.86 -2.61 -4.49
C GLY A 198 -21.71 -2.96 -3.01
N LYS A 199 -20.98 -4.06 -2.75
CA LYS A 199 -20.65 -4.50 -1.39
C LYS A 199 -19.37 -3.81 -0.96
N VAL A 200 -19.44 -2.92 0.02
CA VAL A 200 -18.31 -2.11 0.47
C VAL A 200 -17.63 -2.77 1.67
N ILE A 201 -16.34 -3.05 1.51
CA ILE A 201 -15.44 -3.46 2.59
C ILE A 201 -14.53 -2.26 2.87
N ALA A 202 -14.73 -1.56 3.98
CA ALA A 202 -13.95 -0.38 4.33
C ALA A 202 -12.76 -0.76 5.21
N VAL A 203 -11.54 -0.40 4.79
CA VAL A 203 -10.37 -0.33 5.67
C VAL A 203 -10.37 1.07 6.29
N ALA A 204 -10.70 1.19 7.57
CA ALA A 204 -11.03 2.46 8.19
C ALA A 204 -10.32 2.66 9.54
N THR A 205 -10.20 3.89 10.00
CA THR A 205 -9.60 4.16 11.31
C THR A 205 -10.52 3.69 12.45
N GLN A 206 -9.95 3.06 13.48
CA GLN A 206 -10.66 2.69 14.70
C GLN A 206 -11.47 3.88 15.27
N GLY A 207 -12.69 3.60 15.71
CA GLY A 207 -13.62 4.61 16.25
C GLY A 207 -14.41 5.40 15.19
N ASP A 208 -14.25 5.08 13.89
CA ASP A 208 -15.04 5.73 12.84
C ASP A 208 -16.49 5.19 12.80
N GLU A 209 -17.42 5.95 13.40
CA GLU A 209 -18.86 5.63 13.36
C GLU A 209 -19.56 6.10 12.08
N GLU A 210 -18.94 6.98 11.30
CA GLU A 210 -19.53 7.50 10.07
C GLU A 210 -19.41 6.47 8.95
N ILE A 211 -18.24 5.85 8.80
CA ILE A 211 -17.97 4.86 7.75
C ILE A 211 -18.89 3.64 7.87
N LYS A 212 -19.23 3.23 9.10
CA LYS A 212 -20.14 2.11 9.40
C LYS A 212 -21.53 2.29 8.83
N LYS A 213 -21.95 3.53 8.56
CA LYS A 213 -23.27 3.82 7.95
C LYS A 213 -23.33 3.43 6.48
N TYR A 214 -22.18 3.30 5.83
CA TYR A 214 -22.08 3.07 4.39
C TYR A 214 -21.41 1.74 4.03
N ALA A 215 -20.50 1.25 4.87
CA ALA A 215 -19.79 0.00 4.64
C ALA A 215 -20.63 -1.23 5.04
N ASP A 216 -20.53 -2.31 4.27
CA ASP A 216 -21.09 -3.61 4.64
C ASP A 216 -20.17 -4.34 5.64
N HIS A 217 -18.85 -4.09 5.55
CA HIS A 217 -17.83 -4.56 6.49
C HIS A 217 -16.82 -3.48 6.80
N CYS A 218 -16.35 -3.42 8.05
CA CYS A 218 -15.29 -2.51 8.47
C CYS A 218 -14.10 -3.32 9.01
N LEU A 219 -12.94 -3.12 8.40
CA LEU A 219 -11.64 -3.60 8.87
C LEU A 219 -10.92 -2.40 9.49
N PHE A 220 -10.87 -2.37 10.82
CA PHE A 220 -10.34 -1.21 11.53
C PHE A 220 -8.82 -1.27 11.68
N ILE A 221 -8.16 -0.14 11.39
CA ILE A 221 -6.74 0.09 11.65
C ILE A 221 -6.53 1.14 12.74
N PRO A 222 -5.45 1.07 13.54
CA PRO A 222 -5.12 2.08 14.53
C PRO A 222 -5.03 3.50 13.92
N PRO A 223 -5.32 4.55 14.70
CA PRO A 223 -5.13 5.93 14.24
C PRO A 223 -3.64 6.19 13.98
N ILE A 224 -3.36 6.65 12.77
CA ILE A 224 -1.98 6.85 12.30
C ILE A 224 -1.90 8.12 11.44
N ARG A 225 -0.69 8.69 11.36
CA ARG A 225 -0.39 9.78 10.43
C ARG A 225 -0.71 9.36 8.99
N GLU A 226 -1.35 10.23 8.22
CA GLU A 226 -1.85 9.86 6.88
C GLU A 226 -0.74 9.38 5.94
N GLU A 227 0.46 9.94 6.05
CA GLU A 227 1.59 9.56 5.21
C GLU A 227 2.13 8.15 5.54
N PHE A 228 1.85 7.63 6.73
CA PHE A 228 2.24 6.29 7.18
C PHE A 228 1.07 5.30 7.18
N SER A 229 -0.09 5.70 6.68
CA SER A 229 -1.23 4.81 6.49
C SER A 229 -1.07 3.74 5.38
N PRO A 230 -0.28 3.97 4.30
CA PRO A 230 0.00 2.93 3.30
C PRO A 230 0.76 1.72 3.83
#